data_AF-A0AA86GNK8-F1
#
_entry.id   AF-A0AA86GNK8-F1
#
_cell.length_a   1.000
_cell.length_b   1.000
_cell.length_c   1.000
_cell.angle_alpha   90.00
_cell.angle_beta   90.00
_cell.angle_gamma   90.00
#
_symmetry.space_group_name_H-M   'P 1'
#
loop_
_entity.id
_entity.type
_entity.pdbx_description
1 polymer ?
#
loop_
_entity_poly.entity_id
_entity_poly.type
_entity_poly.pdbx_seq_one_letter_code
_entity_poly.pdbx_strand_id
1 'polypeptide(L)'
;MSLNVKDPEAHRLAQAIARATGQSMTRVVTDALRDRLAAIQRRKARASVEELLAIADRAAAHVKRPYADHAELLYDDAGLPR
;
A
#
# COMPACT_ATOMS: atom_id res chain seq x y z
N MET A 1 -9.50 2.27 29.79
CA MET A 1 -8.54 3.39 29.79
C MET A 1 -9.16 4.59 29.10
N SER A 2 -8.88 5.81 29.55
CA SER A 2 -9.36 7.04 28.92
C SER A 2 -8.24 7.72 28.13
N LEU A 3 -8.55 8.18 26.92
CA LEU A 3 -7.68 9.03 26.10
C LEU A 3 -8.13 10.48 26.31
N ASN A 4 -7.26 11.34 26.83
CA ASN A 4 -7.56 12.76 27.01
C ASN A 4 -6.80 13.59 25.97
N VAL A 5 -7.53 14.22 25.06
CA VAL A 5 -6.99 15.09 24.01
C VAL A 5 -7.50 16.52 24.27
N LYS A 6 -6.62 17.40 24.76
CA LYS A 6 -6.94 18.81 25.09
C LYS A 6 -6.69 19.76 23.92
N ASP A 7 -6.94 19.28 22.71
CA ASP A 7 -6.75 20.06 21.49
C ASP A 7 -8.13 20.57 20.98
N PRO A 8 -8.36 21.90 20.92
CA PRO A 8 -9.64 22.45 20.49
C PRO A 8 -10.02 22.10 19.04
N GLU A 9 -9.03 21.93 18.16
CA GLU A 9 -9.25 21.59 16.76
C GLU A 9 -9.70 20.13 16.62
N ALA A 10 -9.03 19.21 17.29
CA ALA A 10 -9.40 17.79 17.34
C ALA A 10 -10.83 17.61 17.86
N HIS A 11 -11.21 18.36 18.90
CA HIS A 11 -12.57 18.34 19.42
C HIS A 11 -13.59 18.84 18.39
N ARG A 12 -13.32 19.97 17.73
CA ARG A 12 -14.17 20.53 16.66
C ARG A 12 -14.34 19.56 15.50
N LEU A 13 -13.26 18.96 15.02
CA LEU A 13 -13.29 18.01 13.90
C LEU A 13 -14.08 16.75 14.26
N ALA A 14 -13.80 16.16 15.42
CA ALA A 14 -14.53 14.98 15.90
C ALA A 14 -16.03 15.28 16.06
N GLN A 15 -16.38 16.46 16.57
CA GLN A 15 -17.77 16.88 16.73
C GLN A 15 -18.47 17.11 15.37
N ALA A 16 -17.79 17.76 14.41
CA ALA A 16 -18.34 17.99 13.08
C ALA A 16 -18.64 16.68 12.35
N ILE A 17 -17.70 15.73 12.37
CA ILE A 17 -17.88 14.41 11.76
C ILE A 17 -19.00 13.64 12.47
N ALA A 18 -19.01 13.62 13.81
CA ALA A 18 -20.06 12.96 14.58
C ALA A 18 -21.47 13.47 14.22
N ARG A 19 -21.63 14.79 14.06
CA ARG A 19 -22.90 15.40 13.63
C ARG A 19 -23.26 15.01 12.20
N ALA A 20 -22.28 14.98 11.29
CA ALA A 20 -22.51 14.63 9.89
C ALA A 20 -22.85 13.14 9.69
N THR A 21 -22.28 12.24 10.51
CA THR A 21 -22.48 10.78 10.37
C THR A 21 -23.52 10.20 11.33
N GLY A 22 -24.00 10.98 12.31
CA GLY A 22 -24.88 10.50 13.37
C GLY A 22 -24.19 9.55 14.37
N GLN A 23 -22.86 9.47 14.35
CA GLN A 23 -22.09 8.60 15.24
C GLN A 23 -21.64 9.34 16.50
N SER A 24 -21.28 8.61 17.56
CA SER A 24 -20.67 9.21 18.74
C SER A 24 -19.25 9.71 18.44
N MET A 25 -18.82 10.79 19.12
CA MET A 25 -17.43 11.28 19.02
C MET A 25 -16.41 10.18 19.32
N THR A 26 -16.67 9.31 20.31
CA THR A 26 -15.81 8.18 20.63
C THR A 26 -15.64 7.23 19.44
N ARG A 27 -16.73 6.92 18.73
CA ARG A 27 -16.68 6.06 17.55
C ARG A 27 -15.89 6.73 16.43
N VAL A 28 -16.17 8.00 16.14
CA VAL A 28 -15.44 8.79 15.14
C VAL A 28 -13.94 8.80 15.39
N VAL A 29 -13.52 9.09 16.63
CA VAL A 29 -12.09 9.13 16.99
C VAL A 29 -11.46 7.74 16.91
N THR A 30 -12.18 6.71 17.37
CA THR A 30 -11.68 5.33 17.32
C THR A 30 -11.49 4.85 15.88
N ASP A 31 -12.46 5.13 15.02
CA ASP A 31 -12.43 4.73 13.61
C ASP A 31 -11.32 5.49 12.86
N ALA A 32 -11.18 6.80 13.07
CA ALA A 32 -10.10 7.59 12.49
C ALA A 32 -8.69 7.10 12.90
N LEU A 33 -8.51 6.76 14.19
CA LEU A 33 -7.25 6.19 14.68
C LEU A 33 -6.99 4.80 14.10
N ARG A 34 -8.02 3.95 14.00
CA ARG A 34 -7.92 2.61 13.42
C ARG A 34 -7.53 2.68 11.94
N ASP A 35 -8.16 3.56 11.18
CA ASP A 35 -7.87 3.76 9.76
C ASP A 35 -6.44 4.25 9.55
N ARG A 36 -6.00 5.20 10.37
CA ARG A 36 -4.62 5.70 10.33
C ARG A 36 -3.62 4.60 10.66
N LEU A 37 -3.88 3.81 11.70
CA LEU A 37 -3.03 2.69 12.07
C LEU A 37 -2.96 1.63 10.95
N ALA A 38 -4.10 1.26 10.38
CA ALA A 38 -4.17 0.32 9.26
C ALA A 38 -3.40 0.83 8.03
N ALA A 39 -3.49 2.12 7.71
CA ALA A 39 -2.73 2.72 6.62
C ALA A 39 -1.21 2.67 6.87
N ILE A 40 -0.76 2.92 8.10
CA ILE A 40 0.65 2.80 8.48
C ILE A 40 1.11 1.34 8.40
N GLN A 41 0.30 0.39 8.88
CA GLN A 41 0.61 -1.03 8.82
C GLN A 41 0.71 -1.52 7.38
N ARG A 42 -0.22 -1.14 6.50
CA ARG A 42 -0.14 -1.47 5.06
C ARG A 42 1.13 -0.95 4.40
N ARG A 43 1.58 0.27 4.73
CA ARG A 43 2.85 0.82 4.20
C ARG A 43 4.09 0.04 4.69
N LYS A 44 4.02 -0.54 5.89
CA LYS A 44 5.11 -1.35 6.47
C LYS A 44 5.03 -2.82 6.06
N ALA A 45 3.86 -3.29 5.63
CA ALA A 45 3.68 -4.66 5.20
C ALA A 45 4.54 -4.91 3.96
N ARG A 46 5.37 -5.96 4.02
CA ARG A 46 5.97 -6.53 2.82
C ARG A 46 4.86 -7.19 2.02
N ALA A 47 4.98 -7.16 0.68
CA ALA A 47 4.06 -7.87 -0.18
C ALA A 47 3.93 -9.34 0.27
N SER A 48 2.71 -9.84 0.33
CA SER A 48 2.47 -11.25 0.61
C SER A 48 3.05 -12.10 -0.52
N VAL A 49 3.33 -13.38 -0.25
CA VAL A 49 3.77 -14.32 -1.29
C VAL A 49 2.72 -14.40 -2.41
N GLU A 50 1.43 -14.34 -2.06
CA GLU A 50 0.33 -14.34 -3.03
C GLU A 50 0.37 -13.09 -3.93
N GLU A 51 0.62 -11.91 -3.38
CA GLU A 51 0.77 -10.68 -4.16
C GLU A 51 1.97 -10.74 -5.10
N LEU A 52 3.09 -11.31 -4.64
CA LEU A 52 4.29 -11.51 -5.45
C LEU A 52 4.03 -12.51 -6.59
N LEU A 53 3.35 -13.62 -6.32
CA LEU A 53 2.97 -14.59 -7.34
C LEU A 53 1.99 -14.00 -8.35
N ALA A 54 1.00 -13.22 -7.90
CA ALA A 54 0.08 -12.54 -8.81
C ALA A 54 0.79 -11.54 -9.75
N ILE A 55 1.86 -10.88 -9.29
CA ILE A 55 2.71 -10.05 -10.15
C ILE A 55 3.49 -10.93 -11.14
N ALA A 56 4.08 -12.03 -10.67
CA ALA A 56 4.83 -12.96 -11.52
C ALA A 56 3.96 -13.55 -12.64
N ASP A 57 2.73 -13.97 -12.34
CA ASP A 57 1.79 -14.54 -13.31
C ASP A 57 1.39 -13.51 -14.37
N ARG A 58 1.10 -12.27 -13.95
CA ARG A 58 0.82 -11.17 -14.89
C ARG A 58 2.01 -10.88 -15.78
N ALA A 59 3.22 -10.85 -15.23
CA ALA A 59 4.44 -10.63 -16.01
C ALA A 59 4.67 -11.78 -17.01
N ALA A 60 4.49 -13.03 -16.57
CA ALA A 60 4.67 -14.21 -17.39
C ALA A 60 3.70 -14.26 -18.58
N ALA A 61 2.47 -13.77 -18.43
CA ALA A 61 1.50 -13.70 -19.52
C ALA A 61 1.94 -12.82 -20.71
N HIS A 62 2.86 -11.88 -20.48
CA HIS A 62 3.39 -10.99 -21.53
C HIS A 62 4.69 -11.50 -22.16
N VAL A 63 5.28 -12.56 -21.61
CA VAL A 63 6.53 -13.14 -22.11
C VAL A 63 6.24 -13.98 -23.36
N LYS A 64 6.82 -13.57 -24.50
CA LYS A 64 6.76 -14.34 -25.75
C LYS A 64 7.93 -15.32 -25.80
N ARG A 65 7.65 -16.56 -26.20
CA ARG A 65 8.66 -17.61 -26.41
C ARG A 65 8.89 -17.86 -27.92
N PRO A 66 10.09 -18.28 -28.34
CA PRO A 66 11.28 -18.55 -27.51
C PRO A 66 11.86 -17.27 -26.90
N TYR A 67 12.56 -17.43 -25.76
CA TYR A 67 13.27 -16.32 -25.15
C TYR A 67 14.36 -15.81 -26.10
N ALA A 68 14.54 -14.50 -26.19
CA ALA A 68 15.68 -13.95 -26.90
C ALA A 68 16.97 -14.44 -26.22
N ASP A 69 17.93 -14.89 -27.02
CA ASP A 69 19.27 -15.13 -26.52
C ASP A 69 19.89 -13.77 -26.19
N HIS A 70 19.93 -13.44 -24.90
CA HIS A 70 20.48 -12.18 -24.42
C HIS A 70 21.97 -12.04 -24.74
N ALA A 71 22.71 -13.15 -24.91
CA ALA A 71 24.11 -13.10 -25.32
C ALA A 71 24.23 -12.56 -26.74
N GLU A 72 23.49 -13.16 -27.69
CA GLU A 72 23.46 -12.72 -29.09
C GLU A 72 22.87 -11.30 -29.24
N LEU A 73 21.85 -10.97 -28.44
CA LEU A 73 21.15 -9.69 -28.51
C LEU A 73 21.99 -8.52 -27.98
N LEU A 74 22.73 -8.72 -26.88
CA LEU A 74 23.38 -7.63 -26.15
C LEU A 74 24.88 -7.55 -26.38
N TYR A 75 25.51 -8.62 -26.89
CA TYR A 75 26.96 -8.69 -27.01
C TYR A 75 27.40 -9.04 -28.43
N ASP A 76 28.57 -8.53 -28.83
CA ASP A 76 29.24 -8.91 -30.06
C ASP A 76 30.04 -10.21 -29.90
N ASP A 77 30.65 -10.68 -30.99
CA ASP A 77 31.42 -11.93 -31.01
C ASP A 77 32.68 -11.87 -30.12
N ALA A 78 33.12 -10.66 -29.73
CA ALA A 78 34.19 -10.44 -28.77
C ALA A 78 33.68 -10.36 -27.31
N GLY A 79 32.37 -10.45 -27.09
CA GLY A 79 31.73 -10.36 -25.78
C GLY A 79 31.57 -8.93 -25.26
N LEU A 80 31.71 -7.92 -26.12
CA LEU A 80 31.52 -6.52 -25.76
C LEU A 80 30.06 -6.10 -25.97
N PRO A 81 29.51 -5.19 -25.13
CA PRO A 81 28.17 -4.65 -25.33
C PRO A 81 28.05 -4.00 -26.72
N ARG A 82 26.98 -4.36 -27.44
CA ARG A 82 26.60 -3.69 -28.70
C ARG A 82 25.97 -2.33 -28.46
#